data_AF-A0A8X6UTX1-F1
#
_entry.id   AF-A0A8X6UTX1-F1
#
_cell.length_a   1.000
_cell.length_b   1.000
_cell.length_c   1.000
_cell.angle_alpha   90.00
_cell.angle_beta   90.00
_cell.angle_gamma   90.00
#
_symmetry.space_group_name_H-M   'P 1'
#
loop_
_entity.id
_entity.type
_entity.pdbx_description
1 polymer ?
#
loop_
_entity_poly.entity_id
_entity_poly.type
_entity_poly.pdbx_seq_one_letter_code
_entity_poly.pdbx_strand_id
1 'polypeptide(L)'
;MDNLYCQGHEKTFQECRFDGWGVHDCAGSEAAGVVCQSVKNSSKLESLVAKKPTIIKSKFKEKEIEVRLLGGRYPNEGRVEVKVDGKWGLVCGDGWSLLEATVICQQLEKGYGQAAVQVGSAHH
;
A
#
# COMPACT_ATOMS: atom_id res chain seq x y z
N MET A 1 -5.38 7.67 -7.56
CA MET A 1 -4.03 8.15 -7.84
C MET A 1 -3.51 7.29 -8.95
N ASP A 2 -3.02 7.89 -10.02
CA ASP A 2 -2.57 7.16 -11.21
C ASP A 2 -1.05 7.06 -11.27
N ASN A 3 -0.53 6.16 -12.11
CA ASN A 3 0.89 6.04 -12.44
C ASN A 3 1.78 5.86 -11.20
N LEU A 4 1.33 5.05 -10.24
CA LEU A 4 2.16 4.66 -9.11
C LEU A 4 3.22 3.67 -9.60
N TYR A 5 4.48 4.11 -9.61
CA TYR A 5 5.62 3.32 -10.05
C TYR A 5 6.65 3.20 -8.95
N CYS A 6 6.79 1.99 -8.41
CA CYS A 6 7.73 1.62 -7.38
C CYS A 6 8.86 0.75 -7.97
N GLN A 7 10.02 0.77 -7.32
CA GLN A 7 11.14 -0.11 -7.58
C GLN A 7 11.09 -1.37 -6.69
N GLY A 8 10.26 -1.36 -5.63
CA GLY A 8 10.00 -2.48 -4.73
C GLY A 8 10.85 -2.47 -3.45
N HIS A 9 11.69 -1.46 -3.24
CA HIS A 9 12.53 -1.29 -2.05
C HIS A 9 12.15 -0.06 -1.21
N GLU A 10 11.20 0.73 -1.69
CA GLU A 10 10.61 1.84 -0.97
C GLU A 10 9.94 1.37 0.32
N LYS A 11 10.09 2.15 1.41
CA LYS A 11 9.45 1.80 2.69
C LYS A 11 8.00 2.19 2.74
N THR A 12 7.67 3.27 2.03
CA THR A 12 6.31 3.78 1.89
C THR A 12 6.04 4.08 0.43
N PHE A 13 4.80 3.92 -0.01
CA PHE A 13 4.45 4.20 -1.40
C PHE A 13 4.66 5.69 -1.77
N GLN A 14 4.80 6.59 -0.77
CA GLN A 14 5.11 8.01 -0.97
C GLN A 14 6.47 8.25 -1.61
N GLU A 15 7.39 7.30 -1.47
CA GLU A 15 8.72 7.35 -2.09
C GLU A 15 8.70 6.88 -3.54
N CYS A 16 7.63 6.20 -3.96
CA CYS A 16 7.42 5.82 -5.34
C CYS A 16 7.10 7.04 -6.19
N ARG A 17 7.30 6.94 -7.51
CA ARG A 17 6.92 8.00 -8.45
C ARG A 17 5.42 7.89 -8.71
N PHE A 18 4.70 9.01 -8.64
CA PHE A 18 3.27 9.11 -9.00
C PHE A 18 2.94 10.54 -9.43
N ASP A 19 1.83 10.72 -10.15
CA ASP A 19 1.46 12.01 -10.77
C ASP A 19 0.86 13.03 -9.79
N GLY A 20 0.84 12.69 -8.49
CA GLY A 20 0.32 13.52 -7.42
C GLY A 20 -1.01 13.06 -6.85
N TRP A 21 -1.37 13.66 -5.73
CA TRP A 21 -2.55 13.30 -4.95
C TRP A 21 -3.84 13.79 -5.59
N GLY A 22 -4.82 12.90 -5.73
CA GLY A 22 -6.12 13.24 -6.33
C GLY A 22 -6.05 13.53 -7.83
N VAL A 23 -4.89 13.32 -8.47
CA VAL A 23 -4.72 13.34 -9.92
C VAL A 23 -4.98 11.92 -10.42
N HIS A 24 -6.26 11.60 -10.61
CA HIS A 24 -6.71 10.43 -11.35
C HIS A 24 -8.21 10.50 -11.62
N ASP A 25 -8.62 9.93 -12.73
CA ASP A 25 -10.03 9.81 -13.12
C ASP A 25 -10.59 8.40 -12.90
N CYS A 26 -9.84 7.52 -12.24
CA CYS A 26 -10.19 6.10 -12.12
C CYS A 26 -11.54 5.89 -11.43
N ALA A 27 -12.44 5.26 -12.16
CA ALA A 27 -13.67 4.70 -11.62
C ALA A 27 -13.36 3.47 -10.74
N GLY A 28 -14.31 3.05 -9.91
CA GLY A 28 -14.14 1.87 -9.03
C GLY A 28 -13.76 0.58 -9.75
N SER A 29 -13.94 0.50 -11.09
CA SER A 29 -13.59 -0.64 -11.95
C SER A 29 -12.10 -0.78 -12.25
N GLU A 30 -11.31 0.24 -11.94
CA GLU A 30 -9.88 0.29 -12.24
C GLU A 30 -9.07 0.45 -10.97
N ALA A 31 -9.61 0.06 -9.82
CA ALA A 31 -8.89 0.20 -8.57
C ALA A 31 -7.83 -0.89 -8.42
N ALA A 32 -6.65 -0.54 -7.91
CA ALA A 32 -5.60 -1.49 -7.59
C ALA A 32 -5.98 -2.34 -6.36
N GLY A 33 -5.59 -3.61 -6.40
CA GLY A 33 -5.74 -4.56 -5.31
C GLY A 33 -4.51 -5.43 -5.16
N VAL A 34 -4.37 -6.00 -3.97
CA VAL A 34 -3.18 -6.73 -3.56
C VAL A 34 -3.55 -7.93 -2.72
N VAL A 35 -2.73 -8.98 -2.84
CA VAL A 35 -2.66 -10.07 -1.86
C VAL A 35 -1.27 -10.04 -1.23
N CYS A 36 -1.21 -9.78 0.08
CA CYS A 36 0.00 -9.79 0.88
C CYS A 36 0.25 -11.17 1.46
N GLN A 37 1.51 -11.55 1.60
CA GLN A 37 1.88 -12.77 2.30
C GLN A 37 2.82 -12.49 3.45
N SER A 38 2.48 -13.07 4.60
CA SER A 38 3.37 -13.12 5.74
C SER A 38 4.66 -13.85 5.36
N VAL A 39 5.79 -13.26 5.71
CA VAL A 39 7.10 -13.90 5.59
C VAL A 39 7.10 -15.11 6.54
N LYS A 40 6.93 -16.33 6.03
CA LYS A 40 6.84 -17.58 6.84
C LYS A 40 8.16 -18.02 7.49
N ASN A 41 9.04 -17.09 7.83
CA ASN A 41 10.26 -17.32 8.61
C ASN A 41 10.48 -16.17 9.61
N SER A 42 9.41 -15.76 10.28
CA SER A 42 9.44 -14.66 11.24
C SER A 42 10.16 -15.00 12.56
N SER A 43 10.26 -16.26 12.97
CA SER A 43 10.88 -16.61 14.27
C SER A 43 12.38 -16.32 14.35
N LYS A 44 13.10 -16.24 13.22
CA LYS A 44 14.55 -15.92 13.21
C LYS A 44 14.85 -14.49 12.77
N LEU A 45 13.90 -13.81 12.11
CA LEU A 45 14.06 -12.42 11.66
C LEU A 45 13.48 -11.40 12.66
N GLU A 46 12.49 -11.78 13.47
CA GLU A 46 11.97 -10.93 14.56
C GLU A 46 13.02 -10.62 15.63
N SER A 47 14.04 -11.48 15.78
CA SER A 47 15.16 -11.25 16.71
C SER A 47 16.26 -10.33 16.14
N LEU A 48 16.27 -10.08 14.83
CA LEU A 48 17.26 -9.21 14.17
C LEU A 48 16.70 -7.81 13.87
N VAL A 49 15.37 -7.65 13.87
CA VAL A 49 14.72 -6.33 13.88
C VAL A 49 14.71 -5.81 15.30
N ALA A 50 15.89 -5.45 15.79
CA ALA A 50 16.08 -4.79 17.06
C ALA A 50 15.34 -3.45 17.06
N LYS A 51 14.40 -3.34 18.00
CA LYS A 51 13.80 -2.10 18.52
C LYS A 51 12.99 -1.31 17.50
N LYS A 52 11.68 -1.22 17.76
CA LYS A 52 10.86 -0.03 17.46
C LYS A 52 11.77 1.21 17.49
N PRO A 53 11.98 1.93 16.37
CA PRO A 53 12.56 3.25 16.48
C PRO A 53 11.61 4.01 17.38
N THR A 54 12.11 4.46 18.53
CA THR A 54 11.41 5.49 19.29
C THR A 54 11.48 6.71 18.40
N ILE A 55 10.48 6.88 17.54
CA ILE A 55 10.36 8.02 16.66
C ILE A 55 10.38 9.22 17.59
N ILE A 56 11.48 9.99 17.55
CA ILE A 56 11.46 11.38 17.96
C ILE A 56 10.30 11.94 17.16
N LYS A 57 9.16 12.18 17.83
CA LYS A 57 8.04 12.94 17.29
C LYS A 57 8.58 14.35 17.06
N SER A 58 9.40 14.50 16.03
CA SER A 58 9.80 15.79 15.53
C SER A 58 8.49 16.46 15.14
N LYS A 59 8.35 17.71 15.55
CA LYS A 59 7.13 18.52 15.42
C LYS A 59 6.80 18.87 13.96
N PHE A 60 7.17 18.03 13.01
CA PHE A 60 6.75 18.13 11.64
C PHE A 60 5.53 17.24 11.50
N LYS A 61 4.38 17.88 11.33
CA LYS A 61 3.16 17.23 10.88
C LYS A 61 3.39 16.84 9.42
N GLU A 62 4.20 15.79 9.23
CA GLU A 62 4.30 15.07 7.97
C GLU A 62 2.86 14.65 7.65
N LYS A 63 2.42 15.00 6.45
CA LYS A 63 1.08 14.72 5.93
C LYS A 63 0.67 13.31 6.37
N GLU A 64 -0.39 13.19 7.17
CA GLU A 64 -0.81 11.89 7.72
C GLU A 64 -1.39 11.08 6.56
N ILE A 65 -0.58 10.17 6.04
CA ILE A 65 -0.93 9.32 4.92
C ILE A 65 -1.18 7.92 5.47
N GLU A 66 -2.42 7.48 5.36
CA GLU A 66 -2.85 6.17 5.84
C GLU A 66 -3.16 5.24 4.66
N VAL A 67 -2.84 3.96 4.79
CA VAL A 67 -3.15 2.94 3.79
C VAL A 67 -4.04 1.88 4.42
N ARG A 68 -5.03 1.39 3.68
CA ARG A 68 -5.84 0.24 4.09
C ARG A 68 -6.18 -0.67 2.91
N LEU A 69 -6.50 -1.92 3.25
CA LEU A 69 -7.12 -2.86 2.32
C LEU A 69 -8.61 -2.94 2.64
N LEU A 70 -9.46 -2.74 1.63
CA LEU A 70 -10.91 -2.94 1.74
C LEU A 70 -11.41 -4.06 0.83
N GLY A 71 -12.35 -4.85 1.34
CA GLY A 71 -12.84 -6.04 0.65
C GLY A 71 -11.80 -7.17 0.66
N GLY A 72 -12.02 -8.20 -0.17
CA GLY A 72 -11.22 -9.42 -0.14
C GLY A 72 -11.80 -10.49 0.79
N ARG A 73 -11.41 -11.74 0.56
CA ARG A 73 -11.82 -12.91 1.35
C ARG A 73 -11.02 -13.03 2.65
N TYR A 74 -9.80 -12.48 2.68
CA TYR A 74 -8.89 -12.58 3.82
C TYR A 74 -8.32 -11.21 4.24
N PRO A 75 -7.87 -11.03 5.50
CA PRO A 75 -7.36 -9.74 6.01
C PRO A 75 -6.06 -9.23 5.36
N ASN A 76 -5.41 -10.07 4.56
CA ASN A 76 -4.18 -9.80 3.85
C ASN A 76 -4.42 -9.50 2.36
N GLU A 77 -5.67 -9.37 1.93
CA GLU A 77 -6.01 -9.02 0.56
C GLU A 77 -7.10 -7.97 0.51
N GLY A 78 -7.19 -7.28 -0.62
CA GLY A 78 -8.26 -6.33 -0.88
C GLY A 78 -7.83 -5.21 -1.82
N ARG A 79 -8.78 -4.32 -2.09
CA ARG A 79 -8.55 -3.07 -2.81
C ARG A 79 -7.71 -2.13 -1.96
N VAL A 80 -6.71 -1.52 -2.56
CA VAL A 80 -5.85 -0.52 -1.91
C VAL A 80 -6.58 0.81 -1.87
N GLU A 81 -6.71 1.37 -0.68
CA GLU A 81 -7.16 2.75 -0.49
C GLU A 81 -6.12 3.53 0.32
N VAL A 82 -5.95 4.79 -0.04
CA VAL A 82 -5.00 5.68 0.62
C VAL A 82 -5.71 6.94 1.07
N LYS A 83 -5.42 7.37 2.30
CA LYS A 83 -5.97 8.58 2.89
C LYS A 83 -4.93 9.68 2.87
N VAL A 84 -5.30 10.83 2.31
CA VAL A 84 -4.44 12.02 2.27
C VAL A 84 -5.25 13.24 2.64
N ASP A 85 -4.72 14.07 3.53
CA ASP A 85 -5.42 15.25 4.09
C ASP A 85 -6.82 14.90 4.63
N GLY A 86 -6.95 13.73 5.26
CA GLY A 86 -8.21 13.28 5.84
C GLY A 86 -9.17 12.57 4.87
N LYS A 87 -8.86 12.53 3.57
CA LYS A 87 -9.76 11.99 2.53
C LYS A 87 -9.22 10.70 1.95
N TRP A 88 -10.06 9.66 1.92
CA TRP A 88 -9.74 8.38 1.27
C TRP A 88 -9.91 8.49 -0.25
N GLY A 89 -8.95 7.95 -0.99
CA GLY A 89 -8.95 7.84 -2.44
C GLY A 89 -8.48 6.46 -2.89
N LEU A 90 -8.82 6.13 -4.13
CA LEU A 90 -8.42 4.88 -4.78
C LEU A 90 -7.02 5.02 -5.41
N VAL A 91 -6.30 3.92 -5.52
CA VAL A 91 -5.12 3.80 -6.39
C VAL A 91 -5.57 3.14 -7.69
N CYS A 92 -5.11 3.62 -8.84
CA CYS A 92 -5.45 3.06 -10.14
C CYS A 92 -4.65 1.78 -10.41
N GLY A 93 -5.27 0.85 -11.13
CA GLY A 93 -4.67 -0.41 -11.58
C GLY A 93 -3.76 -0.25 -12.80
N ASP A 94 -3.78 0.91 -13.47
CA ASP A 94 -2.94 1.16 -14.63
C ASP A 94 -1.46 1.21 -14.22
N GLY A 95 -0.67 0.28 -14.77
CA GLY A 95 0.72 0.10 -14.37
C GLY A 95 0.92 -0.57 -13.00
N TRP A 96 -0.15 -1.03 -12.35
CA TRP A 96 -0.09 -1.71 -11.05
C TRP A 96 0.56 -3.09 -11.17
N SER A 97 1.71 -3.26 -10.52
CA SER A 97 2.52 -4.48 -10.57
C SER A 97 2.85 -5.03 -9.19
N LEU A 98 3.57 -6.16 -9.17
CA LEU A 98 4.06 -6.77 -7.93
C LEU A 98 4.98 -5.84 -7.14
N LEU A 99 5.64 -4.88 -7.79
CA LEU A 99 6.54 -3.93 -7.12
C LEU A 99 5.75 -2.97 -6.24
N GLU A 100 4.68 -2.36 -6.77
CA GLU A 100 3.81 -1.48 -5.99
C GLU A 100 3.08 -2.25 -4.90
N ALA A 101 2.59 -3.46 -5.22
CA ALA A 101 1.97 -4.34 -4.24
C ALA A 101 2.92 -4.70 -3.09
N THR A 102 4.21 -4.88 -3.38
CA THR A 102 5.21 -5.18 -2.36
C THR A 102 5.42 -4.02 -1.41
N VAL A 103 5.56 -2.80 -1.92
CA VAL A 103 5.70 -1.59 -1.09
C VAL A 103 4.47 -1.40 -0.20
N ILE A 104 3.26 -1.59 -0.73
CA ILE A 104 2.02 -1.51 0.07
C ILE A 104 1.98 -2.58 1.17
N CYS A 105 2.31 -3.84 0.86
CA CYS A 105 2.31 -4.91 1.88
C CYS A 105 3.35 -4.68 2.98
N GLN A 106 4.49 -4.11 2.64
CA GLN A 106 5.53 -3.74 3.59
C GLN A 106 5.08 -2.60 4.50
N GLN A 107 4.49 -1.54 3.92
CA GLN A 107 3.96 -0.40 4.68
C GLN A 107 2.84 -0.80 5.64
N LEU A 108 2.04 -1.81 5.27
CA LEU A 108 0.99 -2.38 6.11
C LEU A 108 1.51 -3.41 7.14
N GLU A 109 2.82 -3.67 7.18
CA GLU A 109 3.46 -4.70 8.01
C GLU A 109 2.84 -6.11 7.81
N LYS A 110 2.30 -6.38 6.61
CA LYS A 110 1.68 -7.67 6.24
C LYS A 110 2.64 -8.61 5.52
N GLY A 111 3.84 -8.14 5.19
CA GLY A 111 4.90 -8.90 4.52
C GLY A 111 5.16 -8.41 3.10
N TYR A 112 5.25 -9.31 2.13
CA TYR A 112 5.53 -8.98 0.72
C TYR A 112 4.30 -9.16 -0.16
N GLY A 113 4.27 -8.44 -1.29
CA GLY A 113 3.21 -8.57 -2.28
C GLY A 113 3.35 -9.87 -3.06
N GLN A 114 2.32 -10.70 -3.04
CA GLN A 114 2.26 -11.93 -3.83
C GLN A 114 1.46 -11.79 -5.11
N ALA A 115 0.50 -10.88 -5.13
CA ALA A 115 -0.30 -10.58 -6.30
C ALA A 115 -0.63 -9.09 -6.36
N ALA A 116 -0.63 -8.57 -7.58
CA ALA A 116 -1.16 -7.27 -7.95
C ALA A 116 -2.31 -7.51 -8.93
N VAL A 117 -3.50 -7.04 -8.58
CA VAL A 117 -4.72 -7.28 -9.37
C VAL A 117 -5.44 -5.97 -9.60
N GLN A 118 -6.01 -5.81 -10.79
CA GLN A 118 -6.98 -4.76 -11.07
C GLN A 118 -8.33 -5.25 -10.53
N VAL A 119 -8.83 -4.54 -9.52
CA VAL A 119 -10.10 -4.85 -8.87
C VAL A 119 -11.19 -4.08 -9.61
N GLY A 120 -11.96 -4.82 -10.40
CA GLY A 120 -13.25 -4.34 -10.91
C GLY A 120 -14.17 -3.97 -9.75
N SER A 121 -15.09 -3.01 -9.97
CA SER A 121 -15.96 -2.45 -8.94
C SER A 121 -16.49 -3.55 -8.02
N ALA A 122 -16.22 -3.42 -6.73
CA ALA A 122 -16.89 -4.23 -5.72
C ALA A 122 -18.39 -3.92 -5.82
N HIS A 123 -19.13 -4.79 -6.50
CA HIS A 123 -20.58 -4.76 -6.47
C HIS A 123 -21.04 -4.94 -5.02
N HIS A 124 -21.94 -4.04 -4.61
CA HIS A 124 -22.68 -4.08 -3.37
C HIS A 124 -23.77 -5.15 -3.43
#